data_AF-A0A965FSX8-F1
#
_entry.id   AF-A0A965FSX8-F1
#
_cell.length_a   1.000
_cell.length_b   1.000
_cell.length_c   1.000
_cell.angle_alpha   90.00
_cell.angle_beta   90.00
_cell.angle_gamma   90.00
#
_symmetry.space_group_name_H-M   'P 1'
#
loop_
_entity.id
_entity.type
_entity.pdbx_description
1 polymer ?
#
loop_
_entity_poly.entity_id
_entity_poly.type
_entity_poly.pdbx_seq_one_letter_code
_entity_poly.pdbx_strand_id
1 'polypeptide(L)'
;DITVTECQMVNQFQGSKDKPPQFTRGYGLVFGHSERKSMSMAILDRSLKNREFGEGVDYPAQDEEFVLYHSDNVEAAGFVEHLKLPHYVDFQGELELIRKIRQEFEERQTKPQAEHAGEAA
;
A
#
# COMPACT_ATOMS: atom_id res chain seq x y z
N ASP A 1 -21.67 22.23 -24.02
CA ASP A 1 -20.93 22.65 -22.82
C ASP A 1 -20.49 21.40 -22.06
N ILE A 2 -19.37 21.45 -21.31
CA ILE A 2 -18.90 20.31 -20.49
C ILE A 2 -19.09 20.68 -19.02
N THR A 3 -20.00 19.98 -18.33
CA THR A 3 -20.21 20.19 -16.89
C THR A 3 -19.05 19.59 -16.10
N VAL A 4 -18.38 20.43 -15.30
CA VAL A 4 -17.26 20.04 -14.44
C VAL A 4 -17.41 20.63 -13.02
N THR A 5 -16.74 20.01 -12.06
CA THR A 5 -16.55 20.51 -10.70
C THR A 5 -15.06 20.65 -10.40
N GLU A 6 -14.63 21.89 -10.14
CA GLU A 6 -13.26 22.25 -9.78
C GLU A 6 -13.14 22.45 -8.25
N CYS A 7 -12.08 21.94 -7.64
CA CYS A 7 -11.74 22.18 -6.25
C CYS A 7 -10.30 22.70 -6.15
N GLN A 8 -10.15 23.89 -5.56
CA GLN A 8 -8.86 24.43 -5.16
C GLN A 8 -8.80 24.44 -3.63
N MET A 9 -7.93 23.62 -3.05
CA MET A 9 -7.77 23.52 -1.61
C MET A 9 -6.56 24.32 -1.16
N VAL A 10 -6.74 25.15 -0.13
CA VAL A 10 -5.67 25.89 0.53
C VAL A 10 -5.19 25.10 1.74
N ASN A 11 -3.90 24.80 1.80
CA ASN A 11 -3.26 24.02 2.85
C ASN A 11 -2.29 24.89 3.67
N GLN A 12 -1.84 24.38 4.82
CA GLN A 12 -0.96 25.11 5.73
C GLN A 12 0.28 25.68 5.02
N PHE A 13 0.70 26.84 5.52
CA PHE A 13 1.75 27.62 4.91
C PHE A 13 3.12 26.95 5.08
N GLN A 14 3.98 27.16 4.10
CA GLN A 14 5.38 26.77 4.19
C GLN A 14 6.24 27.95 3.78
N GLY A 15 7.42 28.06 4.40
CA GLY A 15 8.40 29.11 4.15
C GLY A 15 9.81 28.59 4.38
N SER A 16 10.79 29.27 3.82
CA SER A 16 12.20 28.97 4.03
C SER A 16 12.97 30.25 4.36
N LYS A 17 14.29 30.15 4.56
CA LYS A 17 15.15 31.34 4.71
C LYS A 17 15.12 32.24 3.47
N ASP A 18 14.85 31.65 2.30
CA ASP A 18 14.91 32.33 1.00
C ASP A 18 13.53 32.63 0.41
N LYS A 19 12.45 32.07 0.96
CA LYS A 19 11.07 32.25 0.49
C LYS A 19 10.15 32.67 1.63
N PRO A 20 9.37 33.77 1.47
CA PRO A 20 8.42 34.18 2.48
C PRO A 20 7.36 33.09 2.71
N PRO A 21 6.84 32.95 3.94
CA PRO A 21 5.81 31.97 4.24
C PRO A 21 4.55 32.25 3.41
N GLN A 22 4.11 31.25 2.66
CA GLN A 22 2.94 31.34 1.79
C GLN A 22 2.10 30.07 1.89
N PHE A 23 0.79 30.20 1.68
CA PHE A 23 -0.09 29.04 1.61
C PHE A 23 0.31 28.11 0.47
N THR A 24 0.17 26.82 0.71
CA THR A 24 0.28 25.80 -0.32
C THR A 24 -1.10 25.46 -0.86
N ARG A 25 -1.16 24.80 -2.02
CA ARG A 25 -2.44 24.47 -2.66
C ARG A 25 -2.45 23.05 -3.22
N GLY A 26 -3.64 22.46 -3.22
CA GLY A 26 -3.97 21.24 -3.94
C GLY A 26 -5.08 21.49 -4.94
N TYR A 27 -5.12 20.69 -6.01
CA TYR A 27 -6.06 20.86 -7.12
C TYR A 27 -6.81 19.57 -7.46
N GLY A 28 -8.11 19.68 -7.69
CA GLY A 28 -8.97 18.59 -8.14
C GLY A 28 -9.95 19.05 -9.21
N LEU A 29 -10.21 18.18 -10.19
CA LEU A 29 -11.16 18.44 -11.26
C LEU A 29 -11.87 17.14 -11.64
N VAL A 30 -13.20 17.19 -11.71
CA VAL A 30 -14.03 16.03 -12.08
C VAL A 30 -15.18 16.45 -12.98
N PHE A 31 -15.71 15.50 -13.76
CA PHE A 31 -16.94 15.73 -14.53
C PHE A 31 -18.19 15.73 -13.64
N GLY A 32 -19.21 16.47 -14.05
CA GLY A 32 -20.49 16.57 -13.36
C GLY A 32 -20.35 17.26 -12.00
N HIS A 33 -21.11 16.78 -11.02
CA HIS A 33 -21.28 17.40 -9.70
C HIS A 33 -20.63 16.60 -8.55
N SER A 34 -19.54 15.86 -8.82
CA SER A 34 -18.90 14.99 -7.84
C SER A 34 -17.93 15.74 -6.92
N GLU A 35 -18.45 16.68 -6.14
CA GLU A 35 -17.66 17.58 -5.27
C GLU A 35 -16.70 16.82 -4.34
N ARG A 36 -17.18 15.76 -3.69
CA ARG A 36 -16.36 14.93 -2.78
C ARG A 36 -15.14 14.35 -3.48
N LYS A 37 -15.28 13.89 -4.72
CA LYS A 37 -14.14 13.33 -5.47
C LYS A 37 -13.16 14.42 -5.89
N SER A 38 -13.66 15.60 -6.27
CA SER A 38 -12.82 16.77 -6.55
C SER A 38 -12.02 17.20 -5.32
N MET A 39 -12.66 17.23 -4.15
CA MET A 39 -11.99 17.54 -2.88
C MET A 39 -10.94 16.48 -2.51
N SER A 40 -11.25 15.19 -2.63
CA SER A 40 -10.29 14.11 -2.38
C SER A 40 -9.08 14.19 -3.31
N MET A 41 -9.30 14.53 -4.59
CA MET A 41 -8.22 14.73 -5.56
C MET A 41 -7.34 15.92 -5.17
N ALA A 42 -7.91 17.05 -4.75
CA ALA A 42 -7.14 18.19 -4.28
C ALA A 42 -6.30 17.89 -3.02
N ILE A 43 -6.83 17.10 -2.08
CA ILE A 43 -6.09 16.67 -0.88
C ILE A 43 -4.88 15.80 -1.26
N LEU A 44 -5.09 14.81 -2.15
CA LEU A 44 -4.02 13.91 -2.59
C LEU A 44 -2.98 14.64 -3.44
N ASP A 45 -3.40 15.55 -4.32
CA ASP A 45 -2.48 16.39 -5.11
C ASP A 45 -1.50 17.16 -4.21
N ARG A 46 -1.99 17.78 -3.12
CA ARG A 46 -1.09 18.45 -2.18
C ARG A 46 -0.22 17.46 -1.38
N SER A 47 -0.77 16.32 -0.96
CA SER A 47 -0.04 15.31 -0.18
C SER A 47 1.13 14.71 -0.96
N LEU A 48 0.94 14.47 -2.27
CA LEU A 48 1.95 13.90 -3.16
C LEU A 48 3.03 14.89 -3.60
N LYS A 49 2.83 16.20 -3.38
CA LYS A 49 3.86 17.23 -3.60
C LYS A 49 4.89 17.33 -2.48
N ASN A 50 4.94 16.38 -1.55
CA ASN A 50 5.86 16.37 -0.42
C ASN A 50 7.33 16.64 -0.82
N ARG A 51 7.83 16.04 -1.92
CA ARG A 51 9.18 16.25 -2.45
C ARG A 51 9.44 17.70 -2.87
N GLU A 52 8.45 18.35 -3.48
CA GLU A 52 8.53 19.77 -3.88
C GLU A 52 8.59 20.71 -2.67
N PHE A 53 7.99 20.28 -1.57
CA PHE A 53 7.92 21.00 -0.31
C PHE A 53 8.98 20.55 0.72
N GLY A 54 9.86 19.61 0.38
CA GLY A 54 10.88 19.08 1.29
C GLY A 54 10.29 18.36 2.52
N GLU A 55 9.08 17.81 2.39
CA GLU A 55 8.38 17.06 3.43
C GLU A 55 8.75 15.57 3.34
N GLY A 56 8.83 14.90 4.48
CA GLY A 56 8.99 13.44 4.54
C GLY A 56 7.71 12.70 4.14
N VAL A 57 7.83 11.38 3.94
CA VAL A 57 6.69 10.47 3.80
C VAL A 57 6.37 9.93 5.19
N ASP A 58 5.49 10.64 5.92
CA ASP A 58 5.08 10.25 7.27
C ASP A 58 3.75 9.47 7.26
N TYR A 59 2.94 9.65 6.21
CA TYR A 59 1.62 9.05 6.06
C TYR A 59 1.45 8.38 4.69
N PRO A 60 0.60 7.34 4.58
CA PRO A 60 0.36 6.66 3.30
C PRO A 60 -0.12 7.58 2.18
N ALA A 61 -0.86 8.66 2.51
CA ALA A 61 -1.34 9.63 1.51
C ALA A 61 -0.21 10.45 0.85
N GLN A 62 0.98 10.43 1.42
CA GLN A 62 2.19 11.09 0.89
C GLN A 62 3.07 10.12 0.10
N ASP A 63 2.79 8.81 0.16
CA ASP A 63 3.52 7.80 -0.59
C ASP A 63 2.92 7.67 -1.99
N GLU A 64 3.67 8.16 -2.98
CA GLU A 64 3.29 8.17 -4.40
C GLU A 64 3.04 6.76 -4.93
N GLU A 65 3.89 5.79 -4.58
CA GLU A 65 3.77 4.43 -5.06
C GLU A 65 2.53 3.78 -4.45
N PHE A 66 2.36 3.88 -3.12
CA PHE A 66 1.22 3.30 -2.44
C PHE A 66 -0.12 3.88 -2.94
N VAL A 67 -0.22 5.19 -3.11
CA VAL A 67 -1.46 5.84 -3.55
C VAL A 67 -1.76 5.50 -5.00
N LEU A 68 -0.82 5.70 -5.93
CA LEU A 68 -1.11 5.60 -7.36
C LEU A 68 -1.36 4.15 -7.80
N TYR A 69 -0.64 3.17 -7.25
CA TYR A 69 -0.85 1.76 -7.60
C TYR A 69 -2.20 1.19 -7.11
N HIS A 70 -2.85 1.81 -6.13
CA HIS A 70 -4.09 1.28 -5.53
C HIS A 70 -5.31 2.19 -5.76
N SER A 71 -5.17 3.28 -6.50
CA SER A 71 -6.26 4.25 -6.73
C SER A 71 -7.18 3.89 -7.90
N ASP A 72 -6.70 3.12 -8.88
CA ASP A 72 -7.54 2.67 -9.99
C ASP A 72 -8.40 1.47 -9.55
N ASN A 73 -9.70 1.71 -9.45
CA ASN A 73 -10.64 0.68 -9.05
C ASN A 73 -10.89 -0.37 -10.14
N VAL A 74 -10.62 -0.08 -11.42
CA VAL A 74 -10.75 -1.07 -12.49
C VAL A 74 -9.70 -2.17 -12.30
N GLU A 75 -8.45 -1.78 -12.07
CA GLU A 75 -7.35 -2.70 -11.78
C GLU A 75 -7.56 -3.39 -10.43
N ALA A 76 -7.80 -2.62 -9.36
CA ALA A 76 -7.95 -3.16 -8.02
C ALA A 76 -9.14 -4.13 -7.89
N ALA A 77 -10.29 -3.80 -8.49
CA ALA A 77 -11.45 -4.70 -8.47
C ALA A 77 -11.17 -5.97 -9.28
N GLY A 78 -10.50 -5.87 -10.43
CA GLY A 78 -10.09 -7.03 -11.22
C GLY A 78 -9.19 -7.98 -10.42
N PHE A 79 -8.23 -7.42 -9.68
CA PHE A 79 -7.37 -8.19 -8.79
C PHE A 79 -8.11 -8.76 -7.56
N VAL A 80 -9.16 -8.15 -7.03
CA VAL A 80 -9.92 -8.86 -5.98
C VAL A 80 -10.78 -9.97 -6.58
N GLU A 81 -11.34 -9.72 -7.77
CA GLU A 81 -12.26 -10.61 -8.45
C GLU A 81 -11.58 -11.89 -8.97
N HIS A 82 -10.31 -11.82 -9.41
CA HIS A 82 -9.61 -12.99 -9.93
C HIS A 82 -9.50 -14.11 -8.89
N LEU A 83 -9.47 -13.81 -7.58
CA LEU A 83 -9.39 -14.81 -6.50
C LEU A 83 -10.54 -15.82 -6.52
N LYS A 84 -11.67 -15.49 -7.17
CA LYS A 84 -12.79 -16.42 -7.37
C LYS A 84 -12.53 -17.45 -8.45
N LEU A 85 -11.55 -17.23 -9.31
CA LEU A 85 -11.14 -18.20 -10.32
C LEU A 85 -10.45 -19.39 -9.66
N PRO A 86 -10.35 -20.54 -10.33
CA PRO A 86 -9.76 -21.73 -9.73
C PRO A 86 -8.25 -21.58 -9.48
N HIS A 87 -7.82 -21.64 -8.21
CA HIS A 87 -6.41 -21.65 -7.77
C HIS A 87 -5.99 -23.00 -7.19
N TYR A 88 -6.65 -24.10 -7.60
CA TYR A 88 -6.43 -25.41 -6.98
C TYR A 88 -5.01 -25.95 -7.21
N VAL A 89 -4.36 -25.63 -8.33
CA VAL A 89 -2.98 -26.09 -8.61
C VAL A 89 -1.99 -25.43 -7.64
N ASP A 90 -2.04 -24.10 -7.51
CA ASP A 90 -1.18 -23.36 -6.58
C ASP A 90 -1.44 -23.81 -5.13
N PHE A 91 -2.72 -23.95 -4.76
CA PHE A 91 -3.10 -24.44 -3.44
C PHE A 91 -2.62 -25.87 -3.16
N GLN A 92 -2.64 -26.77 -4.16
CA GLN A 92 -2.06 -28.11 -3.99
C GLN A 92 -0.54 -28.02 -3.73
N GLY A 93 0.18 -27.17 -4.46
CA GLY A 93 1.62 -26.95 -4.24
C GLY A 93 1.93 -26.47 -2.81
N GLU A 94 1.16 -25.51 -2.29
CA GLU A 94 1.32 -25.05 -0.91
C GLU A 94 0.96 -26.14 0.12
N LEU A 95 -0.09 -26.93 -0.13
CA LEU A 95 -0.48 -28.05 0.73
C LEU A 95 0.62 -29.12 0.82
N GLU A 96 1.25 -29.45 -0.30
CA GLU A 96 2.38 -30.39 -0.34
C GLU A 96 3.56 -29.88 0.50
N LEU A 97 3.90 -28.59 0.37
CA LEU A 97 4.96 -27.96 1.16
C LEU A 97 4.65 -28.04 2.67
N ILE A 98 3.44 -27.68 3.08
CA ILE A 98 3.02 -27.72 4.50
C ILE A 98 3.08 -29.15 5.05
N ARG A 99 2.63 -30.14 4.26
CA ARG A 99 2.68 -31.57 4.68
C ARG A 99 4.11 -32.04 4.88
N LYS A 100 5.03 -31.66 3.99
CA LYS A 100 6.46 -31.99 4.13
C LYS A 100 7.08 -31.36 5.37
N ILE A 101 6.84 -30.06 5.60
CA ILE A 101 7.35 -29.37 6.79
C ILE A 101 6.84 -30.02 8.08
N ARG A 102 5.57 -30.45 8.10
CA ARG A 102 4.99 -31.18 9.25
C ARG A 102 5.67 -32.52 9.50
N GLN A 103 5.90 -33.32 8.45
CA GLN A 103 6.60 -34.59 8.58
C GLN A 103 8.01 -34.41 9.14
N GLU A 104 8.79 -33.45 8.59
CA GLU A 104 10.14 -33.15 9.09
C GLU A 104 10.13 -32.71 10.57
N PHE A 105 9.11 -31.97 10.99
CA PHE A 105 8.95 -31.57 12.39
C PHE A 105 8.67 -32.76 13.30
N GLU A 106 7.76 -33.65 12.90
CA GLU A 106 7.43 -34.87 13.66
C GLU A 106 8.63 -35.83 13.76
N GLU A 107 9.41 -35.99 12.69
CA GLU A 107 10.64 -36.79 12.69
C GLU A 107 11.72 -36.24 13.62
N ARG A 108 11.85 -34.90 13.72
CA ARG A 108 12.75 -34.26 14.69
C ARG A 108 12.29 -34.43 16.12
N GLN A 109 10.98 -34.43 16.36
CA GLN A 109 10.41 -34.64 17.70
C GLN A 109 10.51 -36.10 18.17
N THR A 110 10.47 -37.04 17.23
CA THR A 110 10.50 -38.49 17.53
C THR A 110 11.91 -39.07 17.65
N LYS A 111 12.95 -38.36 17.20
CA LYS A 111 14.35 -38.72 17.51
C LYS A 111 14.69 -38.29 18.95
N PRO A 112 14.92 -39.24 19.88
CA PRO A 112 15.43 -38.88 21.21
C PRO A 112 16.81 -38.23 21.04
N GLN A 113 17.16 -37.29 21.92
CA GLN A 113 18.54 -36.85 22.17
C GLN A 113 19.38 -38.06 22.61
N ALA A 114 19.82 -38.87 21.65
CA ALA A 114 20.70 -40.01 21.86
C ALA A 114 22.12 -39.64 21.44
N GLU A 115 22.67 -38.53 21.98
CA GLU A 115 24.06 -38.14 21.70
C GLU A 115 24.66 -37.22 22.79
N HIS A 116 24.33 -37.46 24.07
CA HIS A 116 25.08 -36.88 25.21
C HIS A 116 25.32 -37.89 26.35
N ALA A 117 25.58 -39.15 26.01
CA ALA A 117 26.03 -40.15 26.98
C ALA A 117 27.11 -41.03 26.35
N GLY A 118 28.35 -40.54 26.28
CA GLY A 118 29.45 -41.33 25.77
C GLY A 118 30.76 -40.59 25.58
N GLU A 119 31.26 -39.89 26.61
CA GLU A 119 32.70 -39.60 26.76
C GLU A 119 32.98 -39.02 28.15
N ALA A 120 33.09 -39.90 29.14
CA ALA A 120 33.80 -39.66 30.40
C ALA A 120 34.10 -41.02 31.03
N ALA A 121 35.18 -41.66 30.59
CA ALA A 121 35.85 -42.76 31.26
C ALA A 121 37.35 -42.45 31.29
#